data_AF-A0A6I4U0Y2-F1
#
_entry.id   AF-A0A6I4U0Y2-F1
#
_cell.length_a   1.000
_cell.length_b   1.000
_cell.length_c   1.000
_cell.angle_alpha   90.00
_cell.angle_beta   90.00
_cell.angle_gamma   90.00
#
_symmetry.space_group_name_H-M   'P 1'
#
loop_
_entity.id
_entity.type
_entity.pdbx_description
1 polymer ?
#
loop_
_entity_poly.entity_id
_entity_poly.type
_entity_poly.pdbx_seq_one_letter_code
_entity_poly.pdbx_strand_id
1 'polypeptide(L)'
;MADDLTRQSDRILTEGRALVRDNQQGGRHRAATAQSIGQGSAELRRRNLKTRISWIAASLVAIIVAAAAAGIVLDGIGFTGVMITFLVIITAVIVFANFPKTKAPTRDQLARTQDARQLVARTELWLEHQRPALPAPAVTVVEQLGVRLDALGLQLEHVDPGHPAAGETRKLVGELLPETIDSYRRIPAQLRREQRSGSTPDQQLVESLGKISGEIDRVTRQLAEGSLDDLAIRTRYLEYKYGDGPEAPVDGKP
;
A
#
# COMPACT_ATOMS: atom_id res chain seq x y z
N MET A 1 19.53 -53.67 -14.76
CA MET A 1 19.11 -52.45 -15.48
C MET A 1 19.70 -51.29 -14.70
N ALA A 2 20.89 -50.83 -15.10
CA ALA A 2 21.60 -49.77 -14.38
C ALA A 2 20.99 -48.44 -14.80
N ASP A 3 20.34 -47.74 -13.87
CA ASP A 3 19.82 -46.40 -14.13
C ASP A 3 20.99 -45.47 -14.48
N ASP A 4 20.80 -44.72 -15.56
CA ASP A 4 21.78 -43.82 -16.15
C ASP A 4 21.97 -42.59 -15.24
N LEU A 5 22.95 -42.71 -14.34
CA LEU A 5 23.33 -41.73 -13.31
C LEU A 5 23.65 -40.35 -13.90
N THR A 6 24.01 -40.30 -15.18
CA THR A 6 24.30 -39.07 -15.94
C THR A 6 23.05 -38.20 -16.05
N ARG A 7 21.90 -38.79 -16.40
CA ARG A 7 20.63 -38.07 -16.53
C ARG A 7 20.11 -37.54 -15.18
N GLN A 8 20.35 -38.28 -14.09
CA GLN A 8 20.00 -37.81 -12.75
C GLN A 8 20.88 -36.64 -12.32
N SER A 9 22.18 -36.69 -12.66
CA SER A 9 23.13 -35.61 -12.35
C SER A 9 22.79 -34.31 -13.07
N ASP A 10 22.45 -34.37 -14.37
CA ASP A 10 22.05 -33.18 -15.14
C ASP A 10 20.77 -32.55 -14.62
N ARG A 11 19.83 -33.38 -14.18
CA ARG A 11 18.58 -32.91 -13.55
C ARG A 11 18.86 -32.17 -12.25
N ILE A 12 19.67 -32.75 -11.36
CA ILE A 12 20.04 -32.14 -10.07
C ILE A 12 20.79 -30.83 -10.28
N LEU A 13 21.71 -30.77 -11.25
CA LEU A 13 22.45 -29.54 -11.58
C LEU A 13 21.52 -28.45 -12.13
N THR A 14 20.51 -28.83 -12.92
CA THR A 14 19.52 -27.90 -13.47
C THR A 14 18.60 -27.35 -12.37
N GLU A 15 18.09 -28.22 -11.49
CA GLU A 15 17.28 -27.85 -10.33
C GLU A 15 18.09 -26.98 -9.36
N GLY A 16 19.36 -27.30 -9.11
CA GLY A 16 20.28 -26.50 -8.30
C GLY A 16 20.53 -25.10 -8.86
N ARG A 17 20.75 -24.97 -10.18
CA ARG A 17 20.88 -23.65 -10.84
C ARG A 17 19.58 -22.84 -10.83
N ALA A 18 18.43 -23.50 -10.87
CA ALA A 18 17.13 -22.84 -10.72
C ALA A 18 16.98 -22.28 -9.29
N LEU A 19 17.34 -23.05 -8.27
CA LEU A 19 17.33 -22.61 -6.87
C LEU A 19 18.30 -21.46 -6.59
N VAL A 20 19.51 -21.50 -7.15
CA VAL A 20 20.48 -20.41 -7.00
C VAL A 20 19.99 -19.12 -7.66
N ARG A 21 19.37 -19.20 -8.86
CA ARG A 21 18.75 -18.04 -9.51
C ARG A 21 17.59 -17.47 -8.70
N ASP A 22 16.71 -18.32 -8.18
CA ASP A 22 15.60 -17.94 -7.30
C ASP A 22 16.13 -17.24 -6.02
N ASN A 23 17.24 -17.71 -5.46
CA ASN A 23 17.87 -17.13 -4.28
C ASN A 23 18.63 -15.82 -4.57
N GLN A 24 19.31 -15.71 -5.72
CA GLN A 24 19.97 -14.47 -6.17
C GLN A 24 18.96 -13.37 -6.51
N GLN A 25 17.76 -13.74 -6.95
CA GLN A 25 16.62 -12.82 -7.12
C GLN A 25 15.95 -12.44 -5.78
N GLY A 26 16.55 -12.84 -4.65
CA GLY A 26 16.14 -12.45 -3.31
C GLY A 26 15.43 -13.56 -2.51
N GLY A 27 15.10 -14.70 -3.13
CA GLY A 27 14.40 -15.79 -2.48
C GLY A 27 12.95 -15.44 -2.08
N ARG A 28 12.13 -16.48 -1.91
CA ARG A 28 10.70 -16.36 -1.55
C ARG A 28 10.45 -15.51 -0.28
N HIS A 29 11.42 -15.44 0.62
CA HIS A 29 11.34 -14.65 1.85
C HIS A 29 11.57 -13.14 1.65
N ARG A 30 12.46 -12.73 0.74
CA ARG A 30 12.71 -11.31 0.46
C ARG A 30 11.73 -10.78 -0.59
N ALA A 31 11.30 -11.58 -1.56
CA ALA A 31 10.20 -11.23 -2.47
C ALA A 31 8.91 -10.91 -1.69
N ALA A 32 8.61 -11.68 -0.64
CA ALA A 32 7.45 -11.43 0.22
C ALA A 32 7.50 -10.13 1.05
N THR A 33 8.70 -9.55 1.23
CA THR A 33 8.94 -8.34 2.05
C THR A 33 9.33 -7.12 1.20
N ALA A 34 9.79 -7.34 -0.04
CA ALA A 34 10.34 -6.33 -0.93
C ALA A 34 9.38 -5.92 -2.06
N GLN A 35 8.43 -6.77 -2.45
CA GLN A 35 7.38 -6.38 -3.40
C GLN A 35 6.21 -5.77 -2.63
N SER A 36 6.17 -4.44 -2.63
CA SER A 36 4.99 -3.66 -2.27
C SER A 36 3.80 -4.19 -3.08
N ILE A 37 2.69 -4.49 -2.40
CA ILE A 37 1.48 -5.07 -3.02
C ILE A 37 0.91 -4.16 -4.13
N GLY A 38 1.09 -2.85 -4.03
CA GLY A 38 0.68 -1.83 -5.02
C GLY A 38 1.60 -0.60 -5.02
N GLN A 39 1.48 0.28 -6.03
CA GLN A 39 2.34 1.47 -6.15
C GLN A 39 2.09 2.49 -5.02
N GLY A 40 0.85 2.57 -4.51
CA GLY A 40 0.49 3.46 -3.39
C GLY A 40 1.26 3.16 -2.10
N SER A 41 1.45 1.88 -1.76
CA SER A 41 2.25 1.47 -0.60
C SER A 41 3.75 1.81 -0.74
N ALA A 42 4.29 1.83 -1.97
CA ALA A 42 5.65 2.29 -2.26
C ALA A 42 5.78 3.82 -2.13
N GLU A 43 4.80 4.60 -2.56
CA GLU A 43 4.81 6.06 -2.41
C GLU A 43 4.64 6.50 -0.96
N LEU A 44 3.78 5.82 -0.17
CA LEU A 44 3.66 6.06 1.28
C LEU A 44 4.95 5.73 2.02
N ARG A 45 5.65 4.64 1.65
CA ARG A 45 7.00 4.35 2.16
C ARG A 45 7.99 5.47 1.80
N ARG A 46 7.93 6.00 0.56
CA ARG A 46 8.79 7.10 0.08
C ARG A 46 8.50 8.44 0.75
N ARG A 47 7.23 8.84 0.93
CA ARG A 47 6.86 10.08 1.64
C ARG A 47 7.28 10.02 3.10
N ASN A 48 7.04 8.90 3.77
CA ASN A 48 7.50 8.71 5.15
C ASN A 48 9.03 8.68 5.26
N LEU A 49 9.73 8.11 4.26
CA LEU A 49 11.19 8.16 4.20
C LEU A 49 11.69 9.60 3.99
N LYS A 50 11.04 10.38 3.11
CA LYS A 50 11.36 11.81 2.89
C LYS A 50 11.16 12.65 4.15
N THR A 51 10.04 12.47 4.87
CA THR A 51 9.82 13.15 6.15
C THR A 51 10.90 12.74 7.15
N ARG A 52 11.23 11.44 7.29
CA ARG A 52 12.31 11.00 8.18
C ARG A 52 13.67 11.61 7.83
N ILE A 53 14.03 11.62 6.55
CA ILE A 53 15.28 12.24 6.07
C ILE A 53 15.29 13.74 6.36
N SER A 54 14.16 14.43 6.16
CA SER A 54 14.02 15.86 6.47
C SER A 54 14.20 16.16 7.95
N TRP A 55 13.64 15.35 8.85
CA TRP A 55 13.81 15.54 10.30
C TRP A 55 15.23 15.18 10.77
N ILE A 56 15.86 14.16 10.17
CA ILE A 56 17.27 13.83 10.41
C ILE A 56 18.17 14.99 9.95
N ALA A 57 17.94 15.50 8.73
CA ALA A 57 18.68 16.65 8.20
C ALA A 57 18.50 17.90 9.08
N ALA A 58 17.27 18.19 9.52
CA ALA A 58 16.97 19.30 10.42
C ALA A 58 17.68 19.15 11.78
N SER A 59 17.71 17.94 12.34
CA SER A 59 18.43 17.67 13.59
C SER A 59 19.95 17.86 13.44
N LEU A 60 20.52 17.46 12.30
CA LEU A 60 21.93 17.68 12.00
C LEU A 60 22.27 19.18 11.92
N VAL A 61 21.42 19.94 11.23
CA VAL A 61 21.56 21.41 11.13
C VAL A 61 21.42 22.08 12.49
N ALA A 62 20.46 21.67 13.32
CA ALA A 62 20.29 22.21 14.67
C ALA A 62 21.50 21.94 15.57
N ILE A 63 22.10 20.75 15.47
CA ILE A 63 23.34 20.41 16.21
C ILE A 63 24.50 21.30 15.76
N ILE A 64 24.66 21.52 14.45
CA ILE A 64 25.72 22.39 13.91
C ILE A 64 25.52 23.84 14.38
N VAL A 65 24.30 24.35 14.35
CA VAL A 65 23.97 25.72 14.80
C VAL A 65 24.19 25.88 16.31
N ALA A 66 23.79 24.90 17.13
CA ALA A 66 24.02 24.92 18.57
C ALA A 66 25.52 24.87 18.91
N ALA A 67 26.30 24.07 18.19
CA ALA A 67 27.75 23.98 18.35
C ALA A 67 28.45 25.29 17.93
N ALA A 68 28.00 25.92 16.83
CA ALA A 68 28.51 27.22 16.39
C ALA A 68 28.19 28.32 17.42
N ALA A 69 26.96 28.36 17.96
CA ALA A 69 26.56 29.32 18.99
C ALA A 69 27.35 29.13 20.29
N ALA A 70 27.56 27.90 20.73
CA ALA A 70 28.36 27.60 21.92
C ALA A 70 29.83 28.01 21.75
N GLY A 71 30.39 27.89 20.55
CA GLY A 71 31.76 28.34 20.25
C GLY A 71 31.94 29.86 20.28
N ILE A 72 30.90 30.62 19.94
CA ILE A 72 30.92 32.10 19.97
C ILE A 72 30.83 32.63 21.41
N VAL A 73 30.11 31.93 22.29
CA VAL A 73 29.90 32.39 23.68
C VAL A 73 31.08 32.07 24.61
N LEU A 74 31.91 31.08 24.27
CA LEU A 74 32.93 30.51 25.18
C LEU A 74 34.39 30.79 24.79
N ASP A 75 34.65 31.80 23.94
CA ASP A 75 36.02 32.28 23.60
C ASP A 75 36.99 31.20 23.08
N GLY A 76 36.43 30.18 22.41
CA GLY A 76 37.18 29.08 21.81
C GLY A 76 36.68 27.71 22.27
N ILE A 77 36.26 26.89 21.30
CA ILE A 77 35.96 25.49 21.55
C ILE A 77 37.30 24.76 21.71
N GLY A 78 37.84 24.73 22.94
CA GLY A 78 38.98 23.87 23.27
C GLY A 78 38.70 22.42 22.88
N PHE A 79 39.74 21.57 22.84
CA PHE A 79 39.63 20.15 22.48
C PHE A 79 38.46 19.41 23.14
N THR A 80 38.15 19.76 24.40
CA THR A 80 37.01 19.25 25.17
C THR A 80 35.65 19.54 24.51
N GLY A 81 35.43 20.73 23.98
CA GLY A 81 34.16 21.09 23.34
C GLY A 81 33.95 20.38 21.99
N VAL A 82 35.04 20.15 21.24
CA VAL A 82 35.01 19.35 20.00
C VAL A 82 34.71 17.89 20.33
N MET A 83 35.30 17.35 21.40
CA MET A 83 35.07 15.97 21.86
C MET A 83 33.62 15.75 22.32
N ILE A 84 33.03 16.71 23.06
CA ILE A 84 31.63 16.64 23.51
C ILE A 84 30.69 16.70 22.29
N THR A 85 30.95 17.59 21.33
CA THR A 85 30.14 17.69 20.11
C THR A 85 30.20 16.39 19.30
N PHE A 86 31.38 15.80 19.17
CA PHE A 86 31.58 14.51 18.50
C PHE A 86 30.82 13.37 19.20
N LEU A 87 30.86 13.30 20.53
CA LEU A 87 30.09 12.33 21.32
C LEU A 87 28.58 12.53 21.19
N VAL A 88 28.10 13.76 21.15
CA VAL A 88 26.67 14.07 20.93
C VAL A 88 26.24 13.62 19.53
N ILE A 89 27.06 13.84 18.49
CA ILE A 89 26.79 13.36 17.13
C ILE A 89 26.73 11.83 17.08
N ILE A 90 27.70 11.14 17.68
CA ILE A 90 27.71 9.67 17.74
C ILE A 90 26.47 9.16 18.49
N THR A 91 26.13 9.77 19.62
CA THR A 91 24.95 9.38 20.42
C THR A 91 23.66 9.60 19.63
N ALA A 92 23.53 10.72 18.94
CA ALA A 92 22.38 11.01 18.07
C ALA A 92 22.27 9.98 16.93
N VAL A 93 23.39 9.63 16.28
CA VAL A 93 23.44 8.61 15.23
C VAL A 93 23.04 7.23 15.79
N ILE A 94 23.53 6.83 16.96
CA ILE A 94 23.19 5.55 17.59
C ILE A 94 21.72 5.51 18.00
N VAL A 95 21.19 6.59 18.60
CA VAL A 95 19.79 6.68 19.02
C VAL A 95 18.84 6.64 17.81
N PHE A 96 19.15 7.37 16.73
CA PHE A 96 18.33 7.34 15.51
C PHE A 96 18.50 6.06 14.70
N ALA A 97 19.68 5.43 14.69
CA ALA A 97 19.90 4.15 14.03
C ALA A 97 19.18 3.00 14.75
N ASN A 98 19.06 3.07 16.08
CA ASN A 98 18.38 2.07 16.91
C ASN A 98 16.91 2.41 17.21
N PHE A 99 16.27 3.29 16.46
CA PHE A 99 14.84 3.59 16.60
C PHE A 99 14.01 2.85 15.53
N PRO A 100 13.60 1.58 15.74
CA PRO A 100 12.80 0.87 14.75
C PRO A 100 11.30 1.01 15.00
N LYS A 101 10.59 0.88 13.87
CA LYS A 101 9.17 0.57 13.65
C LYS A 101 8.26 1.79 13.51
N THR A 102 8.04 2.17 12.26
CA THR A 102 6.71 2.65 11.89
C THR A 102 5.75 1.53 12.20
N LYS A 103 4.92 1.73 13.22
CA LYS A 103 3.78 0.86 13.48
C LYS A 103 2.92 0.89 12.21
N ALA A 104 2.60 -0.29 11.68
CA ALA A 104 1.60 -0.40 10.62
C ALA A 104 0.35 0.39 11.04
N PRO A 105 -0.32 1.08 10.11
CA PRO A 105 -1.50 1.85 10.45
C PRO A 105 -2.48 0.97 11.23
N THR A 106 -2.90 1.44 12.40
CA THR A 106 -3.79 0.67 13.29
C THR A 106 -5.21 0.75 12.73
N ARG A 107 -6.06 -0.26 12.97
CA ARG A 107 -7.44 -0.28 12.45
C ARG A 107 -8.22 1.01 12.68
N ASP A 108 -8.05 1.61 13.85
CA ASP A 108 -8.67 2.90 14.20
C ASP A 108 -8.29 4.03 13.23
N GLN A 109 -7.11 3.97 12.61
CA GLN A 109 -6.66 4.95 11.64
C GLN A 109 -7.26 4.71 10.26
N LEU A 110 -7.58 3.45 9.89
CA LEU A 110 -8.31 3.14 8.67
C LEU A 110 -9.76 3.65 8.82
N ALA A 111 -10.47 3.24 9.89
CA ALA A 111 -11.86 3.63 10.12
C ALA A 111 -12.09 5.15 10.22
N ARG A 112 -11.10 5.93 10.67
CA ARG A 112 -11.18 7.41 10.74
C ARG A 112 -10.87 8.12 9.42
N THR A 113 -10.42 7.41 8.38
CA THR A 113 -10.06 8.03 7.10
C THR A 113 -11.31 8.30 6.28
N GLN A 114 -11.67 9.57 6.10
CA GLN A 114 -12.84 9.95 5.31
C GLN A 114 -12.57 10.01 3.79
N ASP A 115 -11.30 10.13 3.41
CA ASP A 115 -10.89 10.09 2.01
C ASP A 115 -10.73 8.64 1.55
N ALA A 116 -11.58 8.20 0.62
CA ALA A 116 -11.60 6.84 0.10
C ALA A 116 -10.26 6.46 -0.57
N ARG A 117 -9.58 7.39 -1.24
CA ARG A 117 -8.28 7.13 -1.88
C ARG A 117 -7.19 6.86 -0.84
N GLN A 118 -7.12 7.70 0.19
CA GLN A 118 -6.16 7.50 1.28
C GLN A 118 -6.45 6.23 2.07
N LEU A 119 -7.73 5.88 2.22
CA LEU A 119 -8.15 4.66 2.91
C LEU A 119 -7.66 3.41 2.17
N VAL A 120 -7.80 3.37 0.86
CA VAL A 120 -7.31 2.27 0.00
C VAL A 120 -5.80 2.08 0.17
N ALA A 121 -5.02 3.16 0.02
CA ALA A 121 -3.56 3.09 0.16
C ALA A 121 -3.09 2.68 1.57
N ARG A 122 -3.81 3.11 2.62
CA ARG A 122 -3.55 2.68 4.01
C ARG A 122 -3.89 1.21 4.23
N THR A 123 -4.93 0.73 3.57
CA THR A 123 -5.41 -0.65 3.71
C THR A 123 -4.48 -1.64 3.02
N GLU A 124 -3.90 -1.29 1.88
CA GLU A 124 -2.84 -2.08 1.26
C GLU A 124 -1.64 -2.29 2.19
N LEU A 125 -1.17 -1.21 2.81
CA LEU A 125 -0.05 -1.27 3.76
C LEU A 125 -0.40 -2.11 5.00
N TRP A 126 -1.64 -2.01 5.46
CA TRP A 126 -2.14 -2.81 6.57
C TRP A 126 -2.22 -4.31 6.19
N LEU A 127 -2.74 -4.64 5.01
CA LEU A 127 -2.84 -6.00 4.46
C LEU A 127 -1.47 -6.66 4.31
N GLU A 128 -0.46 -5.92 3.84
CA GLU A 128 0.92 -6.39 3.74
C GLU A 128 1.44 -6.89 5.11
N HIS A 129 1.10 -6.15 6.17
CA HIS A 129 1.48 -6.53 7.53
C HIS A 129 0.67 -7.72 8.08
N GLN A 130 -0.53 -7.97 7.57
CA GLN A 130 -1.39 -9.09 8.00
C GLN A 130 -1.04 -10.42 7.33
N ARG A 131 -0.39 -10.38 6.16
CA ARG A 131 -0.01 -11.55 5.36
C ARG A 131 0.56 -12.76 6.15
N PRO A 132 1.51 -12.61 7.08
CA PRO A 132 2.07 -13.76 7.81
C PRO A 132 1.10 -14.44 8.77
N ALA A 133 -0.01 -13.79 9.14
CA ALA A 133 -1.02 -14.34 10.04
C ALA A 133 -2.14 -15.12 9.32
N LEU A 134 -2.12 -15.14 7.98
CA LEU A 134 -3.15 -15.70 7.12
C LEU A 134 -2.76 -17.08 6.56
N PRO A 135 -3.75 -17.96 6.28
CA PRO A 135 -3.48 -19.24 5.63
C PRO A 135 -3.09 -19.01 4.15
N ALA A 136 -2.28 -19.89 3.59
CA ALA A 136 -1.76 -19.77 2.22
C ALA A 136 -2.83 -19.43 1.14
N PRO A 137 -4.02 -20.06 1.09
CA PRO A 137 -5.06 -19.70 0.12
C PRO A 137 -5.71 -18.33 0.36
N ALA A 138 -5.69 -17.79 1.57
CA ALA A 138 -6.19 -16.42 1.83
C ALA A 138 -5.16 -15.37 1.41
N VAL A 139 -3.86 -15.70 1.47
CA VAL A 139 -2.78 -14.80 1.02
C VAL A 139 -2.93 -14.47 -0.47
N THR A 140 -3.25 -15.46 -1.31
CA THR A 140 -3.44 -15.22 -2.75
C THR A 140 -4.64 -14.31 -3.03
N VAL A 141 -5.74 -14.45 -2.28
CA VAL A 141 -6.91 -13.57 -2.39
C VAL A 141 -6.55 -12.14 -1.97
N VAL A 142 -5.80 -11.96 -0.87
CA VAL A 142 -5.35 -10.64 -0.40
C VAL A 142 -4.39 -9.98 -1.39
N GLU A 143 -3.49 -10.74 -2.03
CA GLU A 143 -2.59 -10.23 -3.06
C GLU A 143 -3.38 -9.71 -4.28
N GLN A 144 -4.36 -10.48 -4.76
CA GLN A 144 -5.25 -10.06 -5.85
C GLN A 144 -6.09 -8.83 -5.46
N LEU A 145 -6.58 -8.80 -4.22
CA LEU A 145 -7.31 -7.68 -3.67
C LEU A 145 -6.44 -6.41 -3.68
N GLY A 146 -5.17 -6.51 -3.32
CA GLY A 146 -4.24 -5.39 -3.36
C GLY A 146 -4.07 -4.78 -4.75
N VAL A 147 -3.98 -5.60 -5.80
CA VAL A 147 -3.93 -5.12 -7.20
C VAL A 147 -5.22 -4.38 -7.59
N ARG A 148 -6.38 -4.90 -7.17
CA ARG A 148 -7.69 -4.27 -7.43
C ARG A 148 -7.86 -2.97 -6.66
N LEU A 149 -7.38 -2.93 -5.42
CA LEU A 149 -7.36 -1.73 -4.58
C LEU A 149 -6.51 -0.62 -5.23
N ASP A 150 -5.33 -0.92 -5.77
CA ASP A 150 -4.49 0.07 -6.46
C ASP A 150 -5.23 0.68 -7.68
N ALA A 151 -5.90 -0.16 -8.46
CA ALA A 151 -6.73 0.28 -9.59
C ALA A 151 -7.92 1.15 -9.14
N LEU A 152 -8.60 0.77 -8.06
CA LEU A 152 -9.67 1.55 -7.46
C LEU A 152 -9.17 2.91 -6.95
N GLY A 153 -7.98 2.96 -6.36
CA GLY A 153 -7.33 4.18 -5.87
C GLY A 153 -7.09 5.21 -6.98
N LEU A 154 -6.73 4.75 -8.19
CA LEU A 154 -6.57 5.62 -9.37
C LEU A 154 -7.91 6.20 -9.85
N GLN A 155 -8.98 5.41 -9.81
CA GLN A 155 -10.30 5.88 -10.21
C GLN A 155 -10.86 6.90 -9.23
N LEU A 156 -10.68 6.66 -7.93
CA LEU A 156 -11.14 7.56 -6.86
C LEU A 156 -10.42 8.92 -6.85
N GLU A 157 -9.28 9.08 -7.53
CA GLU A 157 -8.58 10.36 -7.60
C GLU A 157 -9.41 11.48 -8.24
N HIS A 158 -10.32 11.13 -9.15
CA HIS A 158 -11.11 12.09 -9.92
C HIS A 158 -12.58 12.12 -9.52
N VAL A 159 -12.96 11.37 -8.48
CA VAL A 159 -14.35 11.17 -8.06
C VAL A 159 -14.66 12.04 -6.85
N ASP A 160 -15.87 12.61 -6.83
CA ASP A 160 -16.32 13.41 -5.70
C ASP A 160 -16.36 12.58 -4.39
N PRO A 161 -15.84 13.09 -3.26
CA PRO A 161 -15.87 12.38 -1.98
C PRO A 161 -17.27 11.99 -1.47
N GLY A 162 -18.31 12.70 -1.89
CA GLY A 162 -19.71 12.43 -1.60
C GLY A 162 -20.36 11.38 -2.51
N HIS A 163 -19.66 10.88 -3.53
CA HIS A 163 -20.19 9.89 -4.47
C HIS A 163 -20.55 8.57 -3.73
N PRO A 164 -21.69 7.92 -4.04
CA PRO A 164 -22.12 6.68 -3.39
C PRO A 164 -21.04 5.58 -3.37
N ALA A 165 -20.36 5.37 -4.50
CA ALA A 165 -19.27 4.40 -4.62
C ALA A 165 -18.04 4.70 -3.73
N ALA A 166 -17.77 5.98 -3.42
CA ALA A 166 -16.74 6.34 -2.46
C ALA A 166 -17.16 5.99 -1.01
N GLY A 167 -18.46 6.12 -0.70
CA GLY A 167 -19.06 5.65 0.54
C GLY A 167 -18.98 4.13 0.71
N GLU A 168 -19.33 3.38 -0.33
CA GLU A 168 -19.24 1.92 -0.34
C GLU A 168 -17.80 1.42 -0.21
N THR A 169 -16.86 2.07 -0.91
CA THR A 169 -15.42 1.80 -0.75
C THR A 169 -15.01 1.95 0.71
N ARG A 170 -15.44 3.02 1.39
CA ARG A 170 -15.13 3.23 2.82
C ARG A 170 -15.63 2.10 3.71
N LYS A 171 -16.86 1.64 3.47
CA LYS A 171 -17.45 0.52 4.20
C LYS A 171 -16.70 -0.79 3.95
N LEU A 172 -16.45 -1.14 2.69
CA LEU A 172 -15.80 -2.40 2.30
C LEU A 172 -14.36 -2.46 2.79
N VAL A 173 -13.60 -1.41 2.52
CA VAL A 173 -12.14 -1.37 2.73
C VAL A 173 -11.78 -0.94 4.16
N GLY A 174 -12.56 -0.04 4.75
CA GLY A 174 -12.28 0.53 6.07
C GLY A 174 -12.89 -0.24 7.24
N GLU A 175 -14.00 -0.95 7.02
CA GLU A 175 -14.73 -1.64 8.09
C GLU A 175 -14.73 -3.16 7.87
N LEU A 176 -15.37 -3.60 6.78
CA LEU A 176 -15.69 -5.02 6.58
C LEU A 176 -14.46 -5.89 6.38
N LEU A 177 -13.51 -5.46 5.55
CA LEU A 177 -12.27 -6.18 5.28
C LEU A 177 -11.40 -6.30 6.53
N PRO A 178 -11.08 -5.19 7.25
CA PRO A 178 -10.32 -5.29 8.49
C PRO A 178 -10.99 -6.15 9.57
N GLU A 179 -12.33 -6.07 9.69
CA GLU A 179 -13.14 -6.82 10.64
C GLU A 179 -13.14 -8.34 10.33
N THR A 180 -13.25 -8.71 9.06
CA THR A 180 -13.25 -10.10 8.61
C THR A 180 -11.94 -10.80 9.01
N ILE A 181 -10.81 -10.16 8.70
CA ILE A 181 -9.49 -10.66 9.09
C ILE A 181 -9.33 -10.68 10.62
N ASP A 182 -9.92 -9.71 11.33
CA ASP A 182 -9.84 -9.67 12.79
C ASP A 182 -10.57 -10.82 13.46
N SER A 183 -11.78 -11.08 12.99
CA SER A 183 -12.64 -12.15 13.48
C SER A 183 -11.94 -13.49 13.30
N TYR A 184 -11.29 -13.71 12.16
CA TYR A 184 -10.44 -14.87 11.95
C TYR A 184 -9.24 -14.93 12.92
N ARG A 185 -8.54 -13.81 13.15
CA ARG A 185 -7.36 -13.78 14.03
C ARG A 185 -7.70 -14.07 15.50
N ARG A 186 -8.92 -13.74 15.94
CA ARG A 186 -9.42 -14.09 17.30
C ARG A 186 -9.57 -15.60 17.51
N ILE A 187 -9.69 -16.38 16.43
CA ILE A 187 -9.79 -17.84 16.51
C ILE A 187 -8.41 -18.43 16.83
N PRO A 188 -8.27 -19.28 17.86
CA PRO A 188 -7.04 -19.98 18.18
C PRO A 188 -6.54 -20.85 17.03
N ALA A 189 -5.22 -20.86 16.76
CA ALA A 189 -4.64 -21.49 15.58
C ALA A 189 -4.99 -22.99 15.42
N GLN A 190 -5.12 -23.71 16.52
CA GLN A 190 -5.49 -25.12 16.54
C GLN A 190 -6.93 -25.38 16.06
N LEU A 191 -7.84 -24.41 16.23
CA LEU A 191 -9.26 -24.55 15.85
C LEU A 191 -9.54 -24.09 14.40
N ARG A 192 -8.58 -23.42 13.75
CA ARG A 192 -8.79 -22.83 12.40
C ARG A 192 -8.95 -23.85 11.28
N ARG A 193 -8.43 -25.07 11.50
CA ARG A 193 -8.53 -26.21 10.59
C ARG A 193 -9.61 -27.21 11.01
N GLU A 194 -10.24 -27.01 12.16
CA GLU A 194 -11.32 -27.86 12.62
C GLU A 194 -12.59 -27.53 11.84
N GLN A 195 -13.23 -28.55 11.28
CA GLN A 195 -14.45 -28.36 10.52
C GLN A 195 -15.62 -28.15 11.48
N ARG A 196 -16.30 -27.00 11.36
CA ARG A 196 -17.43 -26.62 12.21
C ARG A 196 -18.53 -26.07 11.33
N SER A 197 -19.74 -26.63 11.48
CA SER A 197 -20.90 -26.23 10.66
C SER A 197 -20.64 -26.34 9.14
N GLY A 198 -19.95 -27.40 8.71
CA GLY A 198 -19.76 -27.73 7.29
C GLY A 198 -18.58 -27.05 6.59
N SER A 199 -17.85 -26.14 7.24
CA SER A 199 -16.63 -25.52 6.69
C SER A 199 -15.59 -25.27 7.77
N THR A 200 -14.33 -25.06 7.40
CA THR A 200 -13.30 -24.63 8.35
C THR A 200 -13.23 -23.10 8.42
N PRO A 201 -12.82 -22.50 9.54
CA PRO A 201 -12.55 -21.07 9.61
C PRO A 201 -11.60 -20.55 8.51
N ASP A 202 -10.61 -21.36 8.12
CA ASP A 202 -9.73 -21.04 6.98
C ASP A 202 -10.51 -20.90 5.66
N GLN A 203 -11.45 -21.81 5.39
CA GLN A 203 -12.29 -21.78 4.19
C GLN A 203 -13.27 -20.59 4.22
N GLN A 204 -13.90 -20.34 5.36
CA GLN A 204 -14.82 -19.21 5.54
C GLN A 204 -14.12 -17.86 5.33
N LEU A 205 -12.86 -17.75 5.77
CA LEU A 205 -12.05 -16.56 5.53
C LEU A 205 -11.80 -16.35 4.03
N VAL A 206 -11.38 -17.40 3.32
CA VAL A 206 -11.14 -17.32 1.87
C VAL A 206 -12.42 -16.92 1.13
N GLU A 207 -13.55 -17.52 1.49
CA GLU A 207 -14.85 -17.21 0.87
C GLU A 207 -15.30 -15.76 1.13
N SER A 208 -15.20 -15.30 2.39
CA SER A 208 -15.59 -13.93 2.75
C SER A 208 -14.69 -12.88 2.09
N LEU A 209 -13.36 -13.09 2.08
CA LEU A 209 -12.43 -12.22 1.35
C LEU A 209 -12.70 -12.23 -0.16
N GLY A 210 -13.08 -13.38 -0.72
CA GLY A 210 -13.48 -13.50 -2.12
C GLY A 210 -14.74 -12.68 -2.43
N LYS A 211 -15.76 -12.73 -1.57
CA LYS A 211 -16.99 -11.93 -1.71
C LYS A 211 -16.70 -10.43 -1.64
N ILE A 212 -15.88 -10.00 -0.68
CA ILE A 212 -15.44 -8.59 -0.55
C ILE A 212 -14.70 -8.15 -1.83
N SER A 213 -13.83 -9.00 -2.36
CA SER A 213 -13.10 -8.71 -3.60
C SER A 213 -14.04 -8.53 -4.80
N GLY A 214 -15.05 -9.40 -4.94
CA GLY A 214 -16.07 -9.27 -5.98
C GLY A 214 -16.92 -8.00 -5.83
N GLU A 215 -17.20 -7.56 -4.60
CA GLU A 215 -17.89 -6.29 -4.37
C GLU A 215 -17.03 -5.10 -4.77
N ILE A 216 -15.75 -5.10 -4.42
CA ILE A 216 -14.81 -4.05 -4.84
C ILE A 216 -14.74 -3.95 -6.37
N ASP A 217 -14.74 -5.07 -7.10
CA ASP A 217 -14.78 -5.06 -8.56
C ASP A 217 -16.07 -4.42 -9.12
N ARG A 218 -17.22 -4.66 -8.47
CA ARG A 218 -18.50 -4.04 -8.84
C ARG A 218 -18.46 -2.54 -8.64
N VAL A 219 -17.99 -2.08 -7.48
CA VAL A 219 -17.82 -0.65 -7.16
C VAL A 219 -16.86 0.02 -8.16
N THR A 220 -15.75 -0.62 -8.48
CA THR A 220 -14.77 -0.17 -9.49
C THR A 220 -15.43 0.01 -10.87
N ARG A 221 -16.28 -0.94 -11.28
CA ARG A 221 -17.02 -0.82 -12.54
C ARG A 221 -18.03 0.32 -12.52
N GLN A 222 -18.77 0.47 -11.42
CA GLN A 222 -19.74 1.56 -11.25
C GLN A 222 -19.07 2.94 -11.29
N LEU A 223 -17.88 3.07 -10.72
CA LEU A 223 -17.06 4.29 -10.82
C LEU A 223 -16.66 4.58 -12.27
N ALA A 224 -16.24 3.56 -13.01
CA ALA A 224 -15.91 3.70 -14.42
C ALA A 224 -17.13 4.13 -15.24
N GLU A 225 -18.30 3.50 -15.03
CA GLU A 225 -19.55 3.85 -15.72
C GLU A 225 -19.97 5.30 -15.43
N GLY A 226 -19.98 5.71 -14.15
CA GLY A 226 -20.32 7.09 -13.77
C GLY A 226 -19.39 8.13 -14.42
N SER A 227 -18.08 7.84 -14.51
CA SER A 227 -17.13 8.74 -15.18
C SER A 227 -17.37 8.88 -16.69
N LEU A 228 -17.88 7.82 -17.34
CA LEU A 228 -18.26 7.84 -18.76
C LEU A 228 -19.55 8.64 -18.97
N ASP A 229 -20.52 8.51 -18.07
CA ASP A 229 -21.76 9.27 -18.10
C ASP A 229 -21.50 10.78 -17.93
N ASP A 230 -20.65 11.16 -16.97
CA ASP A 230 -20.24 12.56 -16.76
C ASP A 230 -19.57 13.16 -18.01
N LEU A 231 -18.73 12.37 -18.68
CA LEU A 231 -18.11 12.78 -19.95
C LEU A 231 -19.17 12.99 -21.04
N ALA A 232 -20.13 12.08 -21.17
CA ALA A 232 -21.21 12.20 -22.16
C ALA A 232 -22.08 13.44 -21.92
N ILE A 233 -22.41 13.74 -20.65
CA ILE A 233 -23.14 14.96 -20.27
C ILE A 233 -22.36 16.20 -20.68
N ARG A 234 -21.05 16.24 -20.38
CA ARG A 234 -20.19 17.38 -20.72
C ARG A 234 -20.10 17.59 -22.23
N THR A 235 -19.97 16.53 -23.01
CA THR A 235 -19.97 16.60 -24.48
C THR A 235 -21.27 17.16 -25.01
N ARG A 236 -22.44 16.66 -24.55
CA ARG A 236 -23.75 17.20 -24.94
C ARG A 236 -23.93 18.66 -24.55
N TYR A 237 -23.45 19.06 -23.38
CA TYR A 237 -23.49 20.47 -22.95
C TYR A 237 -22.64 21.36 -23.86
N LEU A 238 -21.46 20.90 -24.26
CA LEU A 238 -20.60 21.62 -25.19
C LEU A 238 -21.23 21.73 -26.58
N GLU A 239 -21.84 20.66 -27.08
CA GLU A 239 -22.60 20.68 -28.34
C GLU A 239 -23.78 21.65 -28.28
N TYR A 240 -24.55 21.66 -27.19
CA TYR A 240 -25.65 22.62 -27.03
C TYR A 240 -25.16 24.07 -26.95
N LYS A 241 -24.06 24.32 -26.24
CA LYS A 241 -23.56 25.68 -25.98
C LYS A 241 -22.74 26.26 -27.13
N TYR A 242 -22.08 25.41 -27.92
CA TYR A 242 -21.11 25.82 -28.95
C TYR A 242 -21.33 25.17 -30.32
N GLY A 243 -22.21 24.16 -30.44
CA GLY A 243 -22.47 23.41 -31.67
C GLY A 243 -23.55 24.01 -32.57
N ASP A 244 -24.56 24.68 -32.01
CA ASP A 244 -25.50 25.51 -32.78
C ASP A 244 -24.93 26.93 -32.94
N GLY A 245 -23.89 27.06 -33.75
CA GLY A 245 -23.58 28.34 -34.38
C GLY A 245 -24.70 28.67 -35.39
N PRO A 246 -25.23 29.90 -35.43
CA PRO A 246 -26.36 30.23 -36.30
C PRO A 246 -25.96 30.03 -37.77
N GLU A 247 -26.52 29.00 -38.41
CA GLU A 247 -26.83 29.11 -39.84
C GLU A 247 -27.82 30.27 -39.95
N ALA A 248 -27.31 31.44 -40.32
CA ALA A 248 -28.12 32.57 -40.75
C ALA A 248 -29.07 32.06 -41.85
N PRO A 249 -30.40 32.28 -41.73
CA PRO A 249 -31.31 31.87 -42.78
C PRO A 249 -30.92 32.57 -44.08
N VAL A 250 -30.78 31.76 -45.12
CA VAL A 250 -30.67 32.17 -46.51
C VAL A 250 -31.91 32.98 -46.84
N ASP A 251 -31.84 34.31 -46.77
CA ASP A 251 -32.86 35.17 -47.38
C ASP A 251 -32.48 35.39 -48.85
N GLY A 252 -32.74 34.34 -49.62
CA GLY A 252 -32.75 34.39 -51.07
C GLY A 252 -34.18 34.23 -51.55
N LYS A 253 -34.75 35.32 -52.08
CA LYS A 253 -35.73 35.28 -53.19
C LYS A 253 -36.15 36.68 -53.65
N PRO A 254 -36.67 36.78 -54.88
CA PRO A 254 -36.12 36.40 -56.19
C PRO A 254 -35.47 37.58 -56.92
#